data_AF-A0A3A8RRJ1-F1
#
_entry.id   AF-A0A3A8RRJ1-F1
#
_cell.length_a   1.000
_cell.length_b   1.000
_cell.length_c   1.000
_cell.angle_alpha   90.00
_cell.angle_beta   90.00
_cell.angle_gamma   90.00
#
_symmetry.space_group_name_H-M   'P 1'
#
loop_
_entity.id
_entity.type
_entity.pdbx_description
1 polymer ?
#
loop_
_entity_poly.entity_id
_entity_poly.type
_entity_poly.pdbx_seq_one_letter_code
_entity_poly.pdbx_strand_id
1 'polypeptide(L)'
;MLVAAPVHAAETSEAPATILDVSMQDGELTARIRWAAEPKSLPEEVEVLSYDGTDKLTAGERLSPKAGEETEVKLSGAVQEPWETGWAQRLVVREPKGRELASQPYDVSLDCEDEKTCELKAAPGISASREVLHVSNALQETLAVIEKEQDGKAFDLVHEVARREPSLFGQALTHAQGLIKYGPAEGCRCTWEASYARSNTQGTSLGAAHDVFARPLATNRPSRALLTAQGTSQMTLSLHCTSLASIHFQPVGIKQSGGRVKPVLLPQPVYSTCAGTCSGRYTHFGRITGAVSAISTNNPFLDGSATEQSKYHLGNALSPLLNAADSAPNDTTFIHAITAFNVSTGSGFVQTSGEASYNYNGNSSMGVPRGRAQGGYAMAVQGTAVCPGGGLNPSGRAWDVATTMDNETFLRDGINSFFDSL
;
A
#
# COMPACT_ATOMS: atom_id res chain seq x y z
N MET A 1 -34.36 -14.97 -18.02
CA MET A 1 -34.86 -14.33 -16.77
C MET A 1 -33.96 -14.80 -15.64
N LEU A 2 -32.91 -14.03 -15.32
CA LEU A 2 -32.11 -14.23 -14.13
C LEU A 2 -32.65 -13.27 -13.07
N VAL A 3 -33.19 -13.85 -12.00
CA VAL A 3 -33.66 -13.11 -10.83
C VAL A 3 -32.42 -12.74 -10.01
N ALA A 4 -32.07 -11.46 -10.01
CA ALA A 4 -31.07 -10.93 -9.09
C ALA A 4 -31.62 -11.06 -7.66
N ALA A 5 -30.85 -11.70 -6.78
CA ALA A 5 -31.18 -11.76 -5.36
C ALA A 5 -31.20 -10.35 -4.77
N PRO A 6 -32.09 -10.07 -3.80
CA PRO A 6 -32.11 -8.78 -3.12
C PRO A 6 -30.83 -8.62 -2.31
N VAL A 7 -29.98 -7.68 -2.74
CA VAL A 7 -28.89 -7.15 -1.92
C VAL A 7 -29.54 -6.59 -0.66
N HIS A 8 -29.46 -7.32 0.45
CA HIS A 8 -29.73 -6.75 1.76
C HIS A 8 -28.71 -5.62 1.93
N ALA A 9 -29.20 -4.40 2.12
CA ALA A 9 -28.38 -3.25 2.44
C ALA A 9 -27.47 -3.63 3.60
N ALA A 10 -26.18 -3.80 3.32
CA ALA A 10 -25.17 -3.90 4.36
C ALA A 10 -25.25 -2.57 5.12
N GLU A 11 -25.49 -2.62 6.44
CA GLU A 11 -25.18 -1.48 7.30
C GLU A 11 -23.76 -1.03 6.91
N THR A 12 -23.61 0.23 6.49
CA THR A 12 -22.31 0.80 6.09
C THR A 12 -21.41 0.87 7.33
N SER A 13 -20.77 -0.26 7.63
CA SER A 13 -19.94 -0.46 8.81
C SER A 13 -18.53 0.05 8.53
N GLU A 14 -18.02 0.86 9.46
CA GLU A 14 -16.63 1.29 9.51
C GLU A 14 -15.69 0.08 9.65
N ALA A 15 -14.52 0.14 9.02
CA ALA A 15 -13.46 -0.82 9.27
C ALA A 15 -13.10 -0.82 10.78
N PRO A 16 -13.12 -1.97 11.47
CA PRO A 16 -12.80 -2.05 12.90
C PRO A 16 -11.44 -1.45 13.26
N ALA A 17 -10.46 -1.60 12.36
CA ALA A 17 -9.11 -1.12 12.49
C ALA A 17 -8.61 -0.54 11.17
N THR A 18 -7.79 0.50 11.22
CA THR A 18 -7.07 1.04 10.06
C THR A 18 -5.63 1.32 10.44
N ILE A 19 -4.67 0.66 9.77
CA ILE A 19 -3.23 0.89 9.99
C ILE A 19 -2.85 2.19 9.28
N LEU A 20 -2.56 3.24 10.04
CA LEU A 20 -2.29 4.58 9.53
C LEU A 20 -0.85 4.77 9.09
N ASP A 21 0.08 4.17 9.83
CA ASP A 21 1.51 4.34 9.60
C ASP A 21 2.29 3.15 10.14
N VAL A 22 3.43 2.88 9.50
CA VAL A 22 4.40 1.86 9.90
C VAL A 22 5.79 2.47 9.73
N SER A 23 6.53 2.56 10.83
CA SER A 23 7.88 3.14 10.85
C SER A 23 8.80 2.38 11.80
N MET A 24 10.10 2.67 11.73
CA MET A 24 11.06 2.21 12.75
C MET A 24 11.31 3.35 13.74
N GLN A 25 11.21 3.06 15.04
CA GLN A 25 11.59 3.96 16.11
C GLN A 25 12.47 3.22 17.12
N ASP A 26 13.65 3.76 17.43
CA ASP A 26 14.60 3.15 18.36
C ASP A 26 14.99 1.70 18.01
N GLY A 27 14.95 1.34 16.73
CA GLY A 27 15.22 -0.01 16.23
C GLY A 27 14.05 -1.00 16.41
N GLU A 28 12.86 -0.51 16.74
CA GLU A 28 11.62 -1.29 16.86
C GLU A 28 10.61 -0.87 15.81
N LEU A 29 9.79 -1.82 15.34
CA LEU A 29 8.71 -1.53 14.42
C LEU A 29 7.57 -0.88 15.19
N THR A 30 7.19 0.33 14.81
CA THR A 30 6.07 1.06 15.37
C THR A 30 4.94 1.11 14.36
N ALA A 31 3.75 0.69 14.79
CA ALA A 31 2.52 0.78 14.03
C ALA A 31 1.55 1.74 14.70
N ARG A 32 0.96 2.65 13.93
CA ARG A 32 -0.13 3.51 14.40
C ARG A 32 -1.44 3.01 13.83
N ILE A 33 -2.39 2.67 14.70
CA ILE A 33 -3.66 2.07 14.33
C ILE A 33 -4.79 2.98 14.81
N ARG A 34 -5.74 3.28 13.93
CA ARG A 34 -7.01 3.93 14.29
C ARG A 34 -8.09 2.89 14.44
N TRP A 35 -8.87 3.00 15.52
CA TRP A 35 -10.00 2.13 15.79
C TRP A 35 -11.31 2.79 15.38
N ALA A 36 -12.27 1.97 14.94
CA ALA A 36 -13.60 2.43 14.59
C ALA A 36 -14.23 3.29 15.68
N ALA A 37 -14.94 4.36 15.29
CA ALA A 37 -15.61 5.23 16.25
C ALA A 37 -16.81 4.57 16.93
N GLU A 38 -17.39 3.54 16.32
CA GLU A 38 -18.54 2.81 16.85
C GLU A 38 -18.10 1.59 17.69
N PRO A 39 -18.39 1.54 19.01
CA PRO A 39 -17.95 0.44 19.87
C PRO A 39 -18.46 -0.94 19.43
N LYS A 40 -19.63 -0.99 18.78
CA LYS A 40 -20.22 -2.25 18.27
C LYS A 40 -19.36 -2.92 17.18
N SER A 41 -18.48 -2.15 16.53
CA SER A 41 -17.59 -2.64 15.47
C SER A 41 -16.24 -3.12 16.02
N LEU A 42 -15.98 -2.94 17.33
CA LEU A 42 -14.70 -3.27 17.94
C LEU A 42 -14.76 -4.58 18.75
N PRO A 43 -13.77 -5.47 18.58
CA PRO A 43 -13.59 -6.62 19.46
C PRO A 43 -13.00 -6.18 20.82
N GLU A 44 -13.15 -7.02 21.85
CA GLU A 44 -12.61 -6.73 23.19
C GLU A 44 -11.07 -6.75 23.25
N GLU A 45 -10.45 -7.61 22.45
CA GLU A 45 -9.00 -7.81 22.38
C GLU A 45 -8.59 -8.08 20.93
N VAL A 46 -7.44 -7.55 20.53
CA VAL A 46 -6.79 -7.82 19.26
C VAL A 46 -5.32 -8.14 19.45
N GLU A 47 -4.77 -8.88 18.49
CA GLU A 47 -3.33 -9.09 18.33
C GLU A 47 -2.84 -8.27 17.14
N VAL A 48 -1.77 -7.50 17.35
CA VAL A 48 -1.02 -6.84 16.29
C VAL A 48 0.24 -7.65 16.05
N LEU A 49 0.36 -8.26 14.88
CA LEU A 49 1.35 -9.27 14.55
C LEU A 49 2.19 -8.85 13.35
N SER A 50 3.48 -9.14 13.43
CA SER A 50 4.44 -8.94 12.35
C SER A 50 4.88 -10.29 11.77
N TYR A 51 4.86 -10.40 10.44
CA TYR A 51 5.33 -11.55 9.69
C TYR A 51 6.46 -11.12 8.76
N ASP A 52 7.52 -11.91 8.70
CA ASP A 52 8.62 -11.67 7.75
C ASP A 52 8.24 -12.05 6.31
N GLY A 53 9.16 -11.83 5.36
CA GLY A 53 8.95 -12.17 3.94
C GLY A 53 8.88 -13.67 3.64
N THR A 54 8.94 -14.52 4.67
CA THR A 54 8.68 -15.97 4.59
C THR A 54 7.37 -16.39 5.28
N ASP A 55 6.53 -15.41 5.62
CA ASP A 55 5.28 -15.56 6.39
C ASP A 55 5.49 -16.18 7.79
N LYS A 56 6.70 -16.07 8.34
CA LYS A 56 6.97 -16.49 9.70
C LYS A 56 6.66 -15.35 10.66
N LEU A 57 5.89 -15.65 11.70
CA LEU A 57 5.61 -14.70 12.79
C LEU A 57 6.91 -14.30 13.50
N THR A 58 7.20 -13.00 13.56
CA THR A 58 8.41 -12.46 14.19
C THR A 58 8.14 -11.76 15.52
N ALA A 59 7.03 -11.02 15.63
CA ALA A 59 6.64 -10.31 16.84
C ALA A 59 5.11 -10.17 16.92
N GLY A 60 4.61 -9.92 18.14
CA GLY A 60 3.20 -9.67 18.36
C GLY A 60 2.93 -9.00 19.70
N GLU A 61 1.93 -8.12 19.72
CA GLU A 61 1.45 -7.45 20.92
C GLU A 61 -0.07 -7.56 21.03
N ARG A 62 -0.58 -7.68 22.25
CA ARG A 62 -2.02 -7.69 22.53
C ARG A 62 -2.47 -6.36 23.07
N LEU A 63 -3.61 -5.88 22.60
CA LEU A 63 -4.21 -4.65 23.11
C LEU A 63 -5.73 -4.73 23.08
N SER A 64 -6.36 -3.91 23.90
CA SER A 64 -7.81 -3.68 23.87
C SER A 64 -8.09 -2.38 23.14
N PRO A 65 -8.75 -2.43 21.96
CA PRO A 65 -9.03 -1.24 21.17
C PRO A 65 -10.03 -0.34 21.90
N LYS A 66 -9.87 0.97 21.72
CA LYS A 66 -10.78 1.98 22.27
C LYS A 66 -11.44 2.74 21.13
N ALA A 67 -12.76 2.85 21.20
CA ALA A 67 -13.56 3.46 20.14
C ALA A 67 -13.11 4.88 19.79
N GLY A 68 -12.80 5.09 18.51
CA GLY A 68 -12.36 6.37 17.95
C GLY A 68 -10.97 6.84 18.39
N GLU A 69 -10.22 6.01 19.11
CA GLU A 69 -8.84 6.35 19.51
C GLU A 69 -7.81 5.86 18.49
N GLU A 70 -6.66 6.51 18.50
CA GLU A 70 -5.45 6.01 17.84
C GLU A 70 -4.56 5.35 18.89
N THR A 71 -3.99 4.21 18.55
CA THR A 71 -3.03 3.50 19.39
C THR A 71 -1.73 3.35 18.64
N GLU A 72 -0.64 3.66 19.32
CA GLU A 72 0.72 3.37 18.86
C GLU A 72 1.17 2.06 19.51
N VAL A 73 1.65 1.13 18.69
CA VAL A 73 2.09 -0.20 19.11
C VAL A 73 3.52 -0.40 18.68
N LYS A 74 4.40 -0.70 19.63
CA LYS A 74 5.80 -1.06 19.35
C LYS A 74 5.94 -2.58 19.37
N LEU A 75 6.50 -3.12 18.30
CA LEU A 75 6.74 -4.56 18.10
C LEU A 75 8.25 -4.82 18.13
N SER A 76 8.78 -4.99 19.34
CA SER A 76 10.18 -5.31 19.56
C SER A 76 10.55 -6.63 18.86
N GLY A 77 11.61 -6.62 18.05
CA GLY A 77 12.07 -7.82 17.34
C GLY A 77 11.24 -8.20 16.11
N ALA A 78 10.31 -7.35 15.65
CA ALA A 78 9.58 -7.55 14.40
C ALA A 78 10.50 -7.66 13.19
N VAL A 79 11.55 -6.83 13.13
CA VAL A 79 12.54 -6.78 12.06
C VAL A 79 13.91 -7.17 12.61
N GLN A 80 14.45 -8.32 12.21
CA GLN A 80 15.76 -8.79 12.69
C GLN A 80 16.79 -8.90 11.57
N GLU A 81 16.45 -9.56 10.46
CA GLU A 81 17.41 -9.89 9.39
C GLU A 81 16.74 -9.89 8.00
N PRO A 82 16.26 -8.72 7.52
CA PRO A 82 15.52 -8.64 6.25
C PRO A 82 16.35 -9.06 5.03
N TRP A 83 17.68 -9.03 5.11
CA TRP A 83 18.56 -9.55 4.05
C TRP A 83 18.51 -11.09 3.92
N GLU A 84 18.05 -11.82 4.94
CA GLU A 84 17.81 -13.27 4.89
C GLU A 84 16.34 -13.59 4.60
N THR A 85 15.42 -12.90 5.29
CA THR A 85 13.99 -13.23 5.30
C THR A 85 13.17 -12.46 4.28
N GLY A 86 13.73 -11.40 3.69
CA GLY A 86 13.06 -10.53 2.73
C GLY A 86 12.87 -9.10 3.26
N TRP A 87 12.97 -8.15 2.33
CA TRP A 87 12.81 -6.71 2.59
C TRP A 87 11.34 -6.29 2.63
N ALA A 88 10.46 -7.03 1.98
CA ALA A 88 9.01 -6.86 2.07
C ALA A 88 8.46 -7.76 3.18
N GLN A 89 7.67 -7.20 4.10
CA GLN A 89 7.11 -7.89 5.26
C GLN A 89 5.64 -7.51 5.45
N ARG A 90 4.96 -8.09 6.45
CA ARG A 90 3.52 -7.90 6.62
C ARG A 90 3.12 -7.67 8.07
N LEU A 91 2.37 -6.60 8.29
CA LEU A 91 1.70 -6.32 9.55
C LEU A 91 0.24 -6.79 9.47
N VAL A 92 -0.28 -7.35 10.56
CA VAL A 92 -1.64 -7.88 10.67
C VAL A 92 -2.24 -7.45 12.00
N VAL A 93 -3.47 -6.95 11.97
CA VAL A 93 -4.33 -6.76 13.14
C VAL A 93 -5.43 -7.80 13.05
N ARG A 94 -5.56 -8.65 14.08
CA ARG A 94 -6.57 -9.72 14.08
C ARG A 94 -7.14 -9.96 15.46
N GLU A 95 -8.29 -10.62 15.51
CA GLU A 95 -8.81 -11.18 16.76
C GLU A 95 -7.99 -12.42 17.17
N PRO A 96 -7.76 -12.71 18.47
CA PRO A 96 -6.91 -13.80 18.94
C PRO A 96 -7.25 -15.21 18.41
N LYS A 97 -8.51 -15.44 18.03
CA LYS A 97 -9.01 -16.68 17.41
C LYS A 97 -9.98 -16.41 16.26
N GLY A 98 -9.95 -15.19 15.73
CA GLY A 98 -11.00 -14.70 14.84
C GLY A 98 -10.41 -14.15 13.55
N ARG A 99 -11.14 -13.20 12.97
CA ARG A 99 -10.83 -12.68 11.64
C ARG A 99 -9.65 -11.71 11.65
N GLU A 100 -8.95 -11.62 10.51
CA GLU A 100 -8.07 -10.50 10.20
C GLU A 100 -8.93 -9.24 10.04
N LEU A 101 -8.61 -8.19 10.79
CA LEU A 101 -9.35 -6.92 10.80
C LEU A 101 -8.70 -5.90 9.87
N ALA A 102 -7.37 -5.90 9.82
CA ALA A 102 -6.58 -5.08 8.92
C ALA A 102 -5.24 -5.77 8.66
N SER A 103 -4.64 -5.50 7.50
CA SER A 103 -3.27 -5.88 7.24
C SER A 103 -2.64 -4.89 6.28
N GLN A 104 -1.35 -4.66 6.42
CA GLN A 104 -0.60 -3.73 5.61
C GLN A 104 0.77 -4.34 5.36
N PRO A 105 1.16 -4.60 4.10
CA PRO A 105 2.54 -4.84 3.78
C PRO A 105 3.39 -3.64 4.18
N TYR A 106 4.64 -3.86 4.58
CA TYR A 106 5.59 -2.79 4.84
C TYR A 106 6.95 -3.17 4.27
N ASP A 107 7.64 -2.15 3.77
CA ASP A 107 8.96 -2.30 3.17
C ASP A 107 10.02 -1.90 4.19
N VAL A 108 11.01 -2.76 4.33
CA VAL A 108 12.20 -2.53 5.14
C VAL A 108 13.34 -2.11 4.23
N SER A 109 14.05 -1.05 4.60
CA SER A 109 15.24 -0.59 3.88
C SER A 109 16.35 -0.22 4.86
N LEU A 110 17.53 0.09 4.32
CA LEU A 110 18.60 0.68 5.08
C LEU A 110 18.57 2.20 4.97
N ASP A 111 18.81 2.88 6.09
CA ASP A 111 19.13 4.30 6.16
C ASP A 111 20.56 4.40 6.69
N CYS A 112 21.46 5.07 5.98
CA CYS A 112 22.89 5.00 6.26
C CYS A 112 23.43 6.37 6.65
N GLU A 113 24.08 6.43 7.81
CA GLU A 113 24.79 7.63 8.27
C GLU A 113 26.06 7.85 7.45
N ASP A 114 26.71 6.75 7.05
CA ASP A 114 27.92 6.71 6.23
C ASP A 114 27.96 5.41 5.40
N GLU A 115 29.01 5.24 4.60
CA GLU A 115 29.16 4.06 3.73
C GLU A 115 29.34 2.73 4.50
N LYS A 116 29.53 2.77 5.82
CA LYS A 116 29.85 1.61 6.67
C LYS A 116 28.81 1.32 7.71
N THR A 117 27.95 2.27 8.05
CA THR A 117 27.03 2.20 9.17
C THR A 117 25.63 2.60 8.75
N CYS A 118 24.70 1.67 8.91
CA CYS A 118 23.30 1.87 8.58
C CYS A 118 22.40 1.43 9.73
N GLU A 119 21.15 1.84 9.67
CA GLU A 119 20.06 1.38 10.51
C GLU A 119 18.91 0.88 9.66
N LEU A 120 18.02 0.12 10.29
CA LEU A 120 16.81 -0.39 9.66
C LEU A 120 15.74 0.70 9.67
N LYS A 121 15.13 0.90 8.51
CA LYS A 121 13.97 1.77 8.32
C LYS A 121 12.81 0.93 7.82
N ALA A 122 11.60 1.30 8.20
CA ALA A 122 10.37 0.72 7.67
C ALA A 122 9.49 1.84 7.16
N ALA A 123 8.74 1.54 6.11
CA ALA A 123 7.67 2.38 5.59
C ALA A 123 6.51 1.47 5.17
N PRO A 124 5.27 1.99 5.07
CA PRO A 124 4.20 1.25 4.42
C PRO A 124 4.64 0.72 3.04
N GLY A 125 4.10 -0.41 2.61
CA GLY A 125 4.47 -1.07 1.35
C GLY A 125 3.27 -1.58 0.56
N ILE A 126 3.52 -2.09 -0.65
CA ILE A 126 2.49 -2.59 -1.58
C ILE A 126 2.78 -4.03 -2.06
N SER A 127 3.60 -4.76 -1.32
CA SER A 127 3.83 -6.17 -1.57
C SER A 127 4.39 -6.78 -0.30
N ALA A 128 3.96 -8.00 0.04
CA ALA A 128 4.60 -8.83 1.04
C ALA A 128 5.40 -9.97 0.40
N SER A 129 5.59 -9.94 -0.92
CA SER A 129 6.32 -11.00 -1.63
C SER A 129 7.82 -10.75 -1.57
N ARG A 130 8.56 -11.77 -1.13
CA ARG A 130 10.04 -11.80 -1.19
C ARG A 130 10.60 -11.57 -2.60
N GLU A 131 9.83 -11.86 -3.64
CA GLU A 131 10.28 -11.77 -5.04
C GLU A 131 10.19 -10.36 -5.62
N VAL A 132 9.54 -9.43 -4.91
CA VAL A 132 9.27 -8.08 -5.39
C VAL A 132 10.13 -7.09 -4.60
N LEU A 133 10.95 -6.33 -5.32
CA LEU A 133 11.75 -5.28 -4.72
C LEU A 133 10.97 -3.98 -4.76
N HIS A 134 10.81 -3.36 -3.60
CA HIS A 134 10.34 -1.99 -3.52
C HIS A 134 11.48 -1.03 -3.90
N VAL A 135 11.14 -0.05 -4.74
CA VAL A 135 12.04 1.05 -5.13
C VAL A 135 11.30 2.35 -4.85
N SER A 136 11.91 3.22 -4.04
CA SER A 136 11.35 4.55 -3.81
C SER A 136 11.38 5.37 -5.10
N ASN A 137 10.47 6.35 -5.24
CA ASN A 137 10.44 7.20 -6.44
C ASN A 137 11.78 7.92 -6.67
N ALA A 138 12.44 8.38 -5.60
CA ALA A 138 13.75 9.04 -5.69
C ALA A 138 14.85 8.09 -6.20
N LEU A 139 14.85 6.84 -5.73
CA LEU A 139 15.79 5.83 -6.24
C LEU A 139 15.46 5.46 -7.69
N GLN A 140 14.18 5.30 -8.04
CA GLN A 140 13.73 5.01 -9.40
C GLN A 140 14.16 6.10 -10.39
N GLU A 141 13.99 7.38 -10.03
CA GLU A 141 14.43 8.52 -10.85
C GLU A 141 15.95 8.55 -11.02
N THR A 142 16.69 8.30 -9.93
CA THR A 142 18.16 8.26 -9.96
C THR A 142 18.68 7.13 -10.84
N LEU A 143 18.10 5.93 -10.72
CA LEU A 143 18.47 4.77 -11.54
C LEU A 143 18.20 5.02 -13.03
N ALA A 144 17.05 5.61 -13.37
CA ALA A 144 16.73 5.95 -14.76
C ALA A 144 17.73 6.94 -15.38
N VAL A 145 18.26 7.89 -14.60
CA VAL A 145 19.32 8.81 -15.05
C VAL A 145 20.64 8.06 -15.24
N ILE A 146 21.04 7.23 -14.29
CA ILE A 146 22.28 6.43 -14.38
C ILE A 146 22.24 5.54 -15.62
N GLU A 147 21.17 4.80 -15.84
CA GLU A 147 21.01 3.89 -16.98
C GLU A 147 21.16 4.64 -18.31
N LYS A 148 20.53 5.82 -18.43
CA LYS A 148 20.61 6.64 -19.64
C LYS A 148 22.03 7.16 -19.90
N GLU A 149 22.77 7.52 -18.86
CA GLU A 149 24.13 8.06 -18.98
C GLU A 149 25.19 6.97 -19.22
N GLN A 150 24.96 5.78 -18.67
CA GLN A 150 25.90 4.67 -18.75
C GLN A 150 25.77 3.84 -20.02
N ASP A 151 24.84 4.16 -20.93
CA ASP A 151 24.58 3.50 -22.24
C ASP A 151 25.73 2.60 -22.76
N GLY A 152 25.62 1.28 -22.55
CA GLY A 152 26.61 0.30 -23.01
C GLY A 152 27.73 -0.06 -22.03
N LYS A 153 27.93 0.70 -20.95
CA LYS A 153 29.05 0.59 -20.01
C LYS A 153 28.67 -0.13 -18.72
N ALA A 154 29.67 -0.80 -18.15
CA ALA A 154 29.56 -1.38 -16.84
C ALA A 154 29.63 -0.28 -15.76
N PHE A 155 28.73 -0.31 -14.78
CA PHE A 155 28.71 0.61 -13.65
C PHE A 155 28.36 -0.10 -12.35
N ASP A 156 28.94 0.37 -11.24
CA ASP A 156 28.56 -0.06 -9.90
C ASP A 156 27.29 0.70 -9.47
N LEU A 157 26.18 -0.04 -9.28
CA LEU A 157 24.88 0.56 -8.99
C LEU A 157 24.91 1.36 -7.69
N VAL A 158 25.52 0.81 -6.64
CA VAL A 158 25.52 1.43 -5.32
C VAL A 158 26.40 2.67 -5.33
N HIS A 159 27.58 2.59 -5.95
CA HIS A 159 28.48 3.71 -6.07
C HIS A 159 27.89 4.87 -6.89
N GLU A 160 27.27 4.57 -8.05
CA GLU A 160 26.73 5.62 -8.92
C GLU A 160 25.51 6.31 -8.33
N VAL A 161 24.68 5.60 -7.56
CA VAL A 161 23.59 6.20 -6.77
C VAL A 161 24.19 7.09 -5.68
N ALA A 162 25.13 6.57 -4.87
CA ALA A 162 25.76 7.33 -3.79
C ALA A 162 26.45 8.62 -4.27
N ARG A 163 27.08 8.57 -5.45
CA ARG A 163 27.75 9.71 -6.06
C ARG A 163 26.79 10.84 -6.43
N ARG A 164 25.54 10.52 -6.81
CA ARG A 164 24.52 11.49 -7.23
C ARG A 164 23.64 11.94 -6.09
N GLU A 165 23.12 10.97 -5.35
CA GLU A 165 22.22 11.17 -4.22
C GLU A 165 22.69 10.35 -3.02
N PRO A 166 23.62 10.89 -2.21
CA PRO A 166 24.21 10.18 -1.06
C PRO A 166 23.16 9.68 -0.06
N SER A 167 22.04 10.39 0.09
CA SER A 167 20.92 10.02 0.98
C SER A 167 20.23 8.72 0.57
N LEU A 168 20.43 8.25 -0.66
CA LEU A 168 19.85 7.01 -1.19
C LEU A 168 20.78 5.80 -1.06
N PHE A 169 22.00 5.96 -0.49
CA PHE A 169 22.98 4.88 -0.38
C PHE A 169 22.41 3.62 0.28
N GLY A 170 21.71 3.76 1.40
CA GLY A 170 21.09 2.62 2.09
C GLY A 170 19.99 1.94 1.27
N GLN A 171 19.15 2.72 0.58
CA GLN A 171 18.13 2.17 -0.30
C GLN A 171 18.76 1.45 -1.51
N ALA A 172 19.85 1.99 -2.05
CA ALA A 172 20.61 1.36 -3.13
C ALA A 172 21.24 0.04 -2.69
N LEU A 173 21.78 -0.05 -1.47
CA LEU A 173 22.28 -1.29 -0.88
C LEU A 173 21.18 -2.34 -0.70
N THR A 174 20.03 -1.93 -0.15
CA THR A 174 18.85 -2.80 -0.01
C THR A 174 18.40 -3.34 -1.37
N HIS A 175 18.29 -2.45 -2.36
CA HIS A 175 17.89 -2.79 -3.73
C HIS A 175 18.91 -3.73 -4.39
N ALA A 176 20.20 -3.43 -4.30
CA ALA A 176 21.30 -4.27 -4.80
C ALA A 176 21.28 -5.69 -4.20
N GLN A 177 21.10 -5.80 -2.87
CA GLN A 177 20.99 -7.08 -2.19
C GLN A 177 19.77 -7.87 -2.66
N GLY A 178 18.64 -7.19 -2.85
CA GLY A 178 17.41 -7.81 -3.35
C GLY A 178 17.52 -8.31 -4.80
N LEU A 179 18.30 -7.62 -5.64
CA LEU A 179 18.49 -7.99 -7.04
C LEU A 179 19.37 -9.24 -7.23
N ILE A 180 20.26 -9.52 -6.27
CA ILE A 180 21.21 -10.62 -6.42
C ILE A 180 20.53 -11.96 -6.16
N LYS A 181 20.19 -12.63 -7.26
CA LYS A 181 19.86 -14.06 -7.26
C LYS A 181 21.14 -14.87 -7.46
N TYR A 182 21.55 -15.60 -6.43
CA TYR A 182 22.66 -16.56 -6.51
C TYR A 182 22.31 -17.69 -7.49
N GLY A 183 23.11 -17.87 -8.55
CA GLY A 183 22.90 -18.88 -9.60
C GLY A 183 23.81 -18.62 -10.81
N PRO A 184 23.99 -19.58 -11.74
CA PRO A 184 24.86 -19.41 -12.90
C PRO A 184 24.38 -18.22 -13.76
N ALA A 185 25.28 -17.28 -14.02
CA ALA A 185 25.02 -16.09 -14.81
C ALA A 185 25.53 -16.32 -16.24
N GLU A 186 24.69 -16.89 -17.09
CA GLU A 186 24.89 -16.81 -18.54
C GLU A 186 23.74 -16.00 -19.13
N GLY A 187 24.01 -14.75 -19.53
CA GLY A 187 23.06 -13.86 -20.22
C GLY A 187 22.41 -12.77 -19.35
N CYS A 188 21.43 -12.09 -19.93
CA CYS A 188 20.67 -11.03 -19.27
C CYS A 188 19.74 -11.57 -18.19
N ARG A 189 19.70 -10.87 -17.06
CA ARG A 189 18.80 -11.16 -15.96
C ARG A 189 17.75 -10.06 -15.88
N CYS A 190 16.49 -10.47 -15.98
CA CYS A 190 15.38 -9.57 -15.79
C CYS A 190 14.76 -9.77 -14.41
N THR A 191 14.45 -8.66 -13.75
CA THR A 191 13.79 -8.64 -12.45
C THR A 191 12.59 -7.70 -12.54
N TRP A 192 11.57 -8.04 -11.77
CA TRP A 192 10.39 -7.20 -11.62
C TRP A 192 10.58 -6.26 -10.44
N GLU A 193 10.38 -4.97 -10.68
CA GLU A 193 10.46 -3.91 -9.69
C GLU A 193 9.09 -3.28 -9.51
N ALA A 194 8.69 -3.05 -8.27
CA ALA A 194 7.42 -2.41 -7.96
C ALA A 194 7.65 -1.07 -7.26
N SER A 195 6.97 -0.03 -7.73
CA SER A 195 6.90 1.26 -7.05
C SER A 195 5.46 1.68 -6.82
N TYR A 196 5.25 2.56 -5.86
CA TYR A 196 3.92 3.06 -5.52
C TYR A 196 3.98 4.52 -5.09
N ALA A 197 2.85 5.20 -5.23
CA ALA A 197 2.64 6.53 -4.71
C ALA A 197 1.23 6.63 -4.14
N ARG A 198 1.13 7.08 -2.88
CA ARG A 198 -0.14 7.40 -2.24
C ARG A 198 -0.14 8.89 -1.91
N SER A 199 -1.22 9.60 -2.21
CA SER A 199 -1.42 10.97 -1.74
C SER A 199 -2.85 11.18 -1.27
N ASN A 200 -3.04 12.06 -0.29
CA ASN A 200 -4.35 12.50 0.16
C ASN A 200 -4.33 14.01 0.38
N THR A 201 -5.51 14.63 0.37
CA THR A 201 -5.65 16.06 0.68
C THR A 201 -5.93 16.31 2.15
N GLN A 202 -6.81 15.54 2.80
CA GLN A 202 -7.17 15.65 4.23
C GLN A 202 -7.83 14.35 4.76
N GLY A 203 -7.86 14.17 6.09
CA GLY A 203 -8.67 13.15 6.78
C GLY A 203 -7.94 11.88 7.24
N THR A 204 -8.72 10.83 7.52
CA THR A 204 -8.25 9.50 7.97
C THR A 204 -7.80 8.59 6.81
N SER A 205 -7.21 9.18 5.77
CA SER A 205 -7.08 8.56 4.45
C SER A 205 -5.73 7.87 4.21
N LEU A 206 -5.78 6.70 3.56
CA LEU A 206 -4.66 5.88 3.10
C LEU A 206 -4.60 5.93 1.57
N GLY A 207 -3.96 6.98 1.03
CA GLY A 207 -3.98 7.26 -0.41
C GLY A 207 -5.41 7.50 -0.89
N ALA A 208 -5.88 6.70 -1.84
CA ALA A 208 -7.25 6.73 -2.34
C ALA A 208 -8.32 6.25 -1.33
N ALA A 209 -8.00 5.48 -0.30
CA ALA A 209 -9.00 5.09 0.70
C ALA A 209 -9.21 6.20 1.73
N HIS A 210 -10.45 6.49 2.10
CA HIS A 210 -10.75 7.58 3.03
C HIS A 210 -12.10 7.41 3.73
N ASP A 211 -12.28 8.08 4.86
CA ASP A 211 -13.56 8.21 5.56
C ASP A 211 -13.77 9.68 5.95
N VAL A 212 -14.79 10.29 5.35
CA VAL A 212 -15.18 11.66 5.62
C VAL A 212 -16.50 11.60 6.37
N PHE A 213 -16.47 11.98 7.65
CA PHE A 213 -17.64 11.94 8.51
C PHE A 213 -17.96 13.34 9.07
N ALA A 214 -19.10 13.88 8.67
CA ALA A 214 -19.57 15.19 9.08
C ALA A 214 -20.77 15.06 10.03
N ARG A 215 -20.62 15.56 11.26
CA ARG A 215 -21.72 15.69 12.22
C ARG A 215 -21.54 16.92 13.12
N PRO A 216 -22.61 17.48 13.71
CA PRO A 216 -22.49 18.50 14.75
C PRO A 216 -21.65 18.03 15.93
N LEU A 217 -20.61 18.78 16.29
CA LEU A 217 -19.81 18.52 17.50
C LEU A 217 -20.55 18.93 18.79
N ALA A 218 -21.41 19.94 18.70
CA ALA A 218 -22.27 20.41 19.78
C ALA A 218 -23.73 20.30 19.35
N THR A 219 -24.51 19.51 20.07
CA THR A 219 -25.91 19.23 19.73
C THR A 219 -26.88 20.33 20.18
N ASN A 220 -26.41 21.36 20.88
CA ASN A 220 -27.22 22.44 21.44
C ASN A 220 -27.02 23.80 20.75
N ARG A 221 -26.32 23.85 19.62
CA ARG A 221 -26.06 25.09 18.88
C ARG A 221 -26.19 24.89 17.37
N PRO A 222 -26.71 25.90 16.64
CA PRO A 222 -26.69 25.86 15.19
C PRO A 222 -25.26 25.72 14.67
N SER A 223 -25.08 24.86 13.68
CA SER A 223 -23.78 24.61 13.07
C SER A 223 -23.97 24.04 11.67
N ARG A 224 -22.95 24.23 10.83
CA ARG A 224 -22.85 23.62 9.52
C ARG A 224 -21.40 23.25 9.26
N ALA A 225 -21.16 22.16 8.56
CA ALA A 225 -19.84 21.84 8.06
C ALA A 225 -19.95 21.17 6.70
N LEU A 226 -18.90 21.38 5.91
CA LEU A 226 -18.62 20.64 4.69
C LEU A 226 -17.20 20.11 4.85
N LEU A 227 -17.06 18.80 4.79
CA LEU A 227 -15.78 18.11 4.85
C LEU A 227 -15.57 17.41 3.52
N THR A 228 -14.33 17.42 3.04
CA THR A 228 -13.95 16.79 1.78
C THR A 228 -12.65 16.04 1.95
N ALA A 229 -12.52 14.90 1.27
CA ALA A 229 -11.26 14.22 1.08
C ALA A 229 -11.06 13.91 -0.41
N GLN A 230 -9.83 13.98 -0.85
CA GLN A 230 -9.40 13.47 -2.15
C GLN A 230 -8.18 12.59 -1.92
N GLY A 231 -8.10 11.52 -2.67
CA GLY A 231 -7.05 10.54 -2.52
C GLY A 231 -6.61 9.98 -3.87
N THR A 232 -5.33 9.63 -3.96
CA THR A 232 -4.79 8.88 -5.08
C THR A 232 -3.89 7.78 -4.58
N SER A 233 -3.97 6.62 -5.23
CA SER A 233 -3.04 5.51 -5.04
C SER A 233 -2.63 4.99 -6.39
N GLN A 234 -1.33 4.98 -6.65
CA GLN A 234 -0.74 4.47 -7.88
C GLN A 234 0.22 3.34 -7.55
N MET A 235 0.22 2.33 -8.40
CA MET A 235 1.17 1.23 -8.38
C MET A 235 1.75 1.04 -9.77
N THR A 236 3.04 0.72 -9.85
CA THR A 236 3.73 0.41 -11.10
C THR A 236 4.56 -0.83 -10.93
N LEU A 237 4.41 -1.78 -11.86
CA LEU A 237 5.28 -2.92 -12.02
C LEU A 237 6.11 -2.76 -13.31
N SER A 238 7.43 -2.75 -13.17
CA SER A 238 8.38 -2.54 -14.26
C SER A 238 9.30 -3.75 -14.41
N LEU A 239 9.58 -4.15 -15.66
CA LEU A 239 10.61 -5.14 -15.96
C LEU A 239 11.92 -4.44 -16.21
N HIS A 240 12.94 -4.75 -15.42
CA HIS A 240 14.28 -4.22 -15.61
C HIS A 240 15.25 -5.37 -15.94
N CYS A 241 16.06 -5.21 -16.99
CA CYS A 241 16.94 -6.26 -17.49
C CYS A 241 18.38 -5.76 -17.60
N THR A 242 19.27 -6.37 -16.83
CA THR A 242 20.71 -6.05 -16.82
C THR A 242 21.55 -7.30 -17.05
N SER A 243 22.79 -7.11 -17.47
CA SER A 243 23.80 -8.15 -17.38
C SER A 243 24.68 -7.87 -16.16
N LEU A 244 24.95 -8.90 -15.37
CA LEU A 244 25.86 -8.80 -14.24
C LEU A 244 27.29 -9.01 -14.74
N ALA A 245 28.16 -8.01 -14.58
CA ALA A 245 29.57 -8.11 -14.96
C ALA A 245 30.43 -8.68 -13.82
N SER A 246 30.24 -8.17 -12.60
CA SER A 246 30.91 -8.64 -11.39
C SER A 246 30.10 -8.28 -10.14
N ILE A 247 30.43 -8.90 -9.00
CA ILE A 247 29.89 -8.54 -7.68
C ILE A 247 31.06 -8.20 -6.77
N HIS A 248 31.02 -7.01 -6.18
CA HIS A 248 31.85 -6.66 -5.03
C HIS A 248 31.06 -6.87 -3.75
N PHE A 249 31.75 -7.05 -2.63
CA PHE A 249 31.12 -7.19 -1.33
C PHE A 249 31.75 -6.21 -0.35
N GLN A 250 30.90 -5.51 0.40
CA GLN A 250 31.31 -4.56 1.42
C GLN A 250 30.70 -4.94 2.77
N PRO A 251 31.51 -5.01 3.84
CA PRO A 251 30.96 -5.14 5.18
C PRO A 251 30.29 -3.83 5.60
N VAL A 252 29.02 -3.91 5.98
CA VAL A 252 28.22 -2.80 6.50
C VAL A 252 27.71 -3.17 7.88
N GLY A 253 27.95 -2.32 8.88
CA GLY A 253 27.41 -2.46 10.22
C GLY A 253 25.98 -1.97 10.28
N ILE A 254 25.04 -2.86 10.59
CA ILE A 254 23.62 -2.53 10.72
C ILE A 254 23.27 -2.41 12.21
N LYS A 255 22.84 -1.21 12.62
CA LYS A 255 22.31 -0.92 13.96
C LYS A 255 20.97 -1.63 14.15
N GLN A 256 20.84 -2.32 15.27
CA GLN A 256 19.65 -3.02 15.74
C GLN A 256 19.19 -2.42 17.07
N SER A 257 18.00 -2.82 17.53
CA SER A 257 17.47 -2.42 18.83
C SER A 257 18.47 -2.70 19.97
N GLY A 258 18.47 -1.81 20.96
CA GLY A 258 19.41 -1.89 22.11
C GLY A 258 20.87 -1.53 21.76
N GLY A 259 21.12 -0.87 20.63
CA GLY A 259 22.45 -0.36 20.26
C GLY A 259 23.43 -1.42 19.74
N ARG A 260 22.95 -2.62 19.43
CA ARG A 260 23.78 -3.68 18.81
C ARG A 260 24.07 -3.32 17.36
N VAL A 261 25.31 -3.54 16.91
CA VAL A 261 25.69 -3.38 15.49
C VAL A 261 26.10 -4.74 14.94
N LYS A 262 25.35 -5.23 13.94
CA LYS A 262 25.64 -6.50 13.27
C LYS A 262 26.38 -6.22 11.96
N PRO A 263 27.60 -6.75 11.75
CA PRO A 263 28.26 -6.66 10.46
C PRO A 263 27.57 -7.59 9.46
N VAL A 264 27.17 -7.04 8.32
CA VAL A 264 26.53 -7.77 7.23
C VAL A 264 27.32 -7.53 5.95
N LEU A 265 27.59 -8.59 5.21
CA LEU A 265 28.30 -8.52 3.94
C LEU A 265 27.28 -8.21 2.83
N LEU A 266 27.20 -6.95 2.43
CA LEU A 266 26.26 -6.50 1.40
C LEU A 266 26.96 -6.43 0.03
N PRO A 267 26.30 -6.88 -1.03
CA PRO A 267 26.87 -6.87 -2.35
C PRO A 267 26.70 -5.52 -3.06
N GLN A 268 27.64 -5.24 -3.94
CA GLN A 268 27.69 -4.10 -4.84
C GLN A 268 27.86 -4.64 -6.26
N PRO A 269 26.74 -4.89 -6.96
CA PRO A 269 26.77 -5.43 -8.31
C PRO A 269 27.25 -4.37 -9.30
N VAL A 270 28.15 -4.79 -10.18
CA VAL A 270 28.53 -4.05 -11.37
C VAL A 270 27.65 -4.55 -12.52
N TYR A 271 26.72 -3.71 -12.96
CA TYR A 271 25.80 -4.03 -14.05
C TYR A 271 26.26 -3.41 -15.36
N SER A 272 25.93 -4.07 -16.46
CA SER A 272 26.01 -3.50 -17.81
C SER A 272 24.67 -3.64 -18.52
N THR A 273 24.43 -2.78 -19.51
CA THR A 273 23.23 -2.83 -20.34
C THR A 273 23.11 -4.18 -21.04
N CYS A 274 21.95 -4.80 -20.90
CA CYS A 274 21.59 -6.00 -21.63
C CYS A 274 21.30 -5.68 -23.10
N ALA A 275 21.86 -6.45 -24.04
CA ALA A 275 21.56 -6.33 -25.48
C ALA A 275 20.25 -7.06 -25.90
N GLY A 276 19.43 -7.51 -24.94
CA GLY A 276 18.26 -8.36 -25.14
C GLY A 276 16.93 -7.59 -25.09
N THR A 277 16.00 -7.99 -25.96
CA THR A 277 14.69 -7.35 -26.21
C THR A 277 13.56 -7.94 -25.36
N CYS A 278 13.82 -8.22 -24.08
CA CYS A 278 12.76 -8.71 -23.19
C CYS A 278 11.65 -7.66 -23.06
N SER A 279 10.40 -8.10 -23.16
CA SER A 279 9.23 -7.24 -23.00
C SER A 279 8.34 -7.77 -21.88
N GLY A 280 7.72 -6.86 -21.13
CA GLY A 280 6.72 -7.18 -20.12
C GLY A 280 5.33 -7.25 -20.75
N ARG A 281 4.56 -8.29 -20.43
CA ARG A 281 3.10 -8.33 -20.65
C ARG A 281 2.40 -8.26 -19.31
N TYR A 282 1.39 -7.41 -19.22
CA TYR A 282 0.73 -7.08 -17.96
C TYR A 282 -0.74 -7.49 -18.00
N THR A 283 -1.17 -8.16 -16.95
CA THR A 283 -2.59 -8.30 -16.64
C THR A 283 -2.88 -7.50 -15.39
N HIS A 284 -3.89 -6.66 -15.46
CA HIS A 284 -4.32 -5.75 -14.40
C HIS A 284 -5.65 -6.20 -13.82
N PHE A 285 -5.80 -5.98 -12.53
CA PHE A 285 -7.06 -6.03 -11.81
C PHE A 285 -7.26 -4.70 -11.12
N GLY A 286 -8.45 -4.14 -11.25
CA GLY A 286 -8.88 -2.96 -10.52
C GLY A 286 -10.27 -3.18 -9.95
N ARG A 287 -10.46 -2.81 -8.69
CA ARG A 287 -11.75 -2.77 -8.02
C ARG A 287 -11.86 -1.48 -7.25
N ILE A 288 -12.96 -0.77 -7.44
CA ILE A 288 -13.32 0.43 -6.68
C ILE A 288 -14.57 0.15 -5.87
N THR A 289 -14.57 0.65 -4.64
CA THR A 289 -15.71 0.55 -3.73
C THR A 289 -16.01 1.91 -3.13
N GLY A 290 -17.26 2.11 -2.77
CA GLY A 290 -17.68 3.31 -2.04
C GLY A 290 -18.97 3.08 -1.29
N ALA A 291 -19.14 3.83 -0.21
CA ALA A 291 -20.34 3.86 0.60
C ALA A 291 -20.65 5.30 1.00
N VAL A 292 -21.91 5.67 0.86
CA VAL A 292 -22.43 6.96 1.34
C VAL A 292 -23.62 6.70 2.24
N SER A 293 -23.67 7.44 3.35
CA SER A 293 -24.83 7.46 4.24
C SER A 293 -25.10 8.89 4.69
N ALA A 294 -26.38 9.19 4.92
CA ALA A 294 -26.76 10.46 5.51
C ALA A 294 -28.00 10.30 6.40
N ILE A 295 -28.04 11.10 7.46
CA ILE A 295 -29.27 11.33 8.21
C ILE A 295 -29.74 12.73 7.88
N SER A 296 -30.83 12.80 7.14
CA SER A 296 -31.62 14.02 6.93
C SER A 296 -33.00 13.84 7.52
N THR A 297 -33.60 14.93 7.95
CA THR A 297 -35.03 14.96 8.30
C THR A 297 -35.78 15.77 7.25
N ASN A 298 -37.11 15.74 7.28
CA ASN A 298 -37.95 16.55 6.37
C ASN A 298 -37.82 18.08 6.60
N ASN A 299 -36.88 18.53 7.44
CA ASN A 299 -36.63 19.92 7.78
C ASN A 299 -35.34 20.42 7.07
N PRO A 300 -35.40 21.49 6.26
CA PRO A 300 -34.24 22.03 5.54
C PRO A 300 -33.10 22.56 6.44
N PHE A 301 -33.34 22.67 7.75
CA PHE A 301 -32.33 23.05 8.75
C PHE A 301 -31.72 21.84 9.49
N LEU A 302 -32.02 20.63 9.02
CA LEU A 302 -31.58 19.34 9.57
C LEU A 302 -31.31 18.39 8.39
N ASP A 303 -30.29 18.74 7.62
CA ASP A 303 -29.94 18.06 6.38
C ASP A 303 -28.50 17.56 6.45
N GLY A 304 -28.30 16.28 6.16
CA GLY A 304 -26.99 15.66 5.96
C GLY A 304 -26.85 15.23 4.51
N SER A 305 -25.68 15.41 3.93
CA SER A 305 -25.40 14.88 2.60
C SER A 305 -24.04 14.21 2.57
N ALA A 306 -23.88 13.26 1.66
CA ALA A 306 -22.60 12.65 1.38
C ALA A 306 -22.52 12.27 -0.10
N THR A 307 -21.34 12.38 -0.68
CA THR A 307 -21.03 11.93 -2.04
C THR A 307 -19.70 11.22 -2.03
N GLU A 308 -19.62 10.10 -2.74
CA GLU A 308 -18.38 9.37 -2.96
C GLU A 308 -18.19 9.14 -4.45
N GLN A 309 -16.98 9.38 -4.95
CA GLN A 309 -16.60 9.07 -6.32
C GLN A 309 -15.26 8.35 -6.33
N SER A 310 -15.19 7.26 -7.11
CA SER A 310 -13.98 6.48 -7.32
C SER A 310 -13.73 6.20 -8.79
N LYS A 311 -12.47 6.28 -9.21
CA LYS A 311 -12.01 6.06 -10.58
C LYS A 311 -10.79 5.16 -10.59
N TYR A 312 -10.72 4.22 -11.52
CA TYR A 312 -9.53 3.40 -11.77
C TYR A 312 -9.03 3.60 -13.20
N HIS A 313 -7.73 3.81 -13.33
CA HIS A 313 -7.03 4.11 -14.59
C HIS A 313 -5.87 3.14 -14.82
N LEU A 314 -5.53 2.92 -16.09
CA LEU A 314 -4.30 2.23 -16.49
C LEU A 314 -3.28 3.22 -17.05
N GLY A 315 -2.01 3.03 -16.69
CA GLY A 315 -0.94 3.93 -17.08
C GLY A 315 -1.24 5.37 -16.70
N ASN A 316 -1.02 6.28 -17.65
CA ASN A 316 -1.37 7.69 -17.53
C ASN A 316 -2.63 8.05 -18.34
N ALA A 317 -3.54 7.09 -18.54
CA ALA A 317 -4.73 7.30 -19.35
C ALA A 317 -5.67 8.33 -18.72
N LEU A 318 -6.11 9.31 -19.51
CA LEU A 318 -7.06 10.34 -19.08
C LEU A 318 -8.46 9.77 -18.83
N SER A 319 -8.85 8.73 -19.56
CA SER A 319 -10.14 8.07 -19.39
C SER A 319 -10.02 6.90 -18.42
N PRO A 320 -10.83 6.86 -17.35
CA PRO A 320 -10.85 5.75 -16.42
C PRO A 320 -11.46 4.49 -17.06
N LEU A 321 -10.98 3.31 -16.65
CA LEU A 321 -11.61 2.03 -16.96
C LEU A 321 -12.82 1.75 -16.05
N LEU A 322 -12.76 2.19 -14.79
CA LEU A 322 -13.90 2.18 -13.88
C LEU A 322 -14.15 3.59 -13.38
N ASN A 323 -15.42 4.00 -13.38
CA ASN A 323 -15.85 5.28 -12.85
C ASN A 323 -17.21 5.08 -12.20
N ALA A 324 -17.29 5.31 -10.90
CA ALA A 324 -18.51 5.19 -10.12
C ALA A 324 -18.62 6.38 -9.18
N ALA A 325 -19.85 6.85 -8.99
CA ALA A 325 -20.16 7.89 -8.03
C ALA A 325 -21.57 7.65 -7.50
N ASP A 326 -21.73 7.81 -6.18
CA ASP A 326 -23.02 7.74 -5.49
C ASP A 326 -23.15 8.90 -4.51
N SER A 327 -24.39 9.28 -4.22
CA SER A 327 -24.72 10.34 -3.27
C SER A 327 -25.88 9.92 -2.37
N ALA A 328 -25.76 10.20 -1.07
CA ALA A 328 -26.87 10.11 -0.13
C ALA A 328 -27.84 11.29 -0.38
N PRO A 329 -29.16 11.08 -0.21
CA PRO A 329 -29.69 10.85 1.13
C PRO A 329 -30.06 9.40 1.45
N ASN A 330 -30.02 8.48 0.49
CA ASN A 330 -30.18 7.06 0.76
C ASN A 330 -28.83 6.44 1.06
N ASP A 331 -28.79 5.49 2.00
CA ASP A 331 -27.60 4.68 2.23
C ASP A 331 -27.37 3.80 0.99
N THR A 332 -26.27 4.05 0.28
CA THR A 332 -25.93 3.34 -0.95
C THR A 332 -24.47 2.91 -0.94
N THR A 333 -24.21 1.79 -1.60
CA THR A 333 -22.87 1.28 -1.80
C THR A 333 -22.68 0.88 -3.25
N PHE A 334 -21.48 1.11 -3.78
CA PHE A 334 -21.08 0.61 -5.08
C PHE A 334 -19.84 -0.27 -4.97
N ILE A 335 -19.79 -1.29 -5.83
CA ILE A 335 -18.66 -2.20 -5.98
C ILE A 335 -18.52 -2.49 -7.47
N HIS A 336 -17.42 -2.04 -8.06
CA HIS A 336 -17.10 -2.30 -9.47
C HIS A 336 -15.72 -2.88 -9.60
N ALA A 337 -15.56 -3.87 -10.48
CA ALA A 337 -14.30 -4.54 -10.73
C ALA A 337 -14.07 -4.76 -12.22
N ILE A 338 -12.81 -4.79 -12.63
CA ILE A 338 -12.37 -5.08 -13.99
C ILE A 338 -11.05 -5.85 -13.98
N THR A 339 -10.88 -6.72 -14.98
CA THR A 339 -9.59 -7.28 -15.36
C THR A 339 -9.26 -6.81 -16.77
N ALA A 340 -8.04 -6.33 -16.98
CA ALA A 340 -7.63 -5.75 -18.25
C ALA A 340 -6.23 -6.25 -18.65
N PHE A 341 -6.04 -6.55 -19.93
CA PHE A 341 -4.74 -6.90 -20.48
C PHE A 341 -4.08 -5.64 -21.05
N ASN A 342 -2.82 -5.42 -20.71
CA ASN A 342 -2.05 -4.29 -21.18
C ASN A 342 -0.62 -4.74 -21.55
N VAL A 343 -0.16 -4.36 -22.74
CA VAL A 343 1.18 -4.72 -23.23
C VAL A 343 2.16 -3.55 -23.17
N SER A 344 1.68 -2.34 -22.84
CA SER A 344 2.49 -1.12 -22.83
C SER A 344 2.85 -0.63 -21.44
N THR A 345 2.08 -0.98 -20.39
CA THR A 345 2.35 -0.49 -19.04
C THR A 345 1.88 -1.46 -17.96
N GLY A 346 2.73 -1.62 -16.93
CA GLY A 346 2.40 -2.26 -15.66
C GLY A 346 1.92 -1.28 -14.59
N SER A 347 1.58 -0.04 -14.96
CA SER A 347 1.08 0.98 -14.04
C SER A 347 -0.44 1.05 -14.03
N GLY A 348 -1.01 1.31 -12.85
CA GLY A 348 -2.42 1.60 -12.65
C GLY A 348 -2.60 2.49 -11.44
N PHE A 349 -3.67 3.30 -11.43
CA PHE A 349 -3.96 4.17 -10.31
C PHE A 349 -5.45 4.32 -10.04
N VAL A 350 -5.78 4.53 -8.78
CA VAL A 350 -7.11 4.90 -8.30
C VAL A 350 -7.12 6.36 -7.87
N GLN A 351 -8.18 7.07 -8.21
CA GLN A 351 -8.48 8.40 -7.70
C GLN A 351 -9.85 8.37 -7.02
N THR A 352 -9.94 8.99 -5.86
CA THR A 352 -11.18 9.09 -5.11
C THR A 352 -11.45 10.51 -4.64
N SER A 353 -12.72 10.81 -4.46
CA SER A 353 -13.15 12.06 -3.84
C SER A 353 -14.44 11.83 -3.05
N GLY A 354 -14.37 12.15 -1.76
CA GLY A 354 -15.50 12.10 -0.85
C GLY A 354 -15.87 13.48 -0.34
N GLU A 355 -17.17 13.70 -0.18
CA GLU A 355 -17.75 14.88 0.44
C GLU A 355 -18.76 14.44 1.49
N ALA A 356 -18.74 15.05 2.67
CA ALA A 356 -19.82 14.91 3.65
C ALA A 356 -20.16 16.26 4.25
N SER A 357 -21.45 16.55 4.38
CA SER A 357 -21.93 17.81 4.91
C SER A 357 -23.06 17.62 5.92
N TYR A 358 -23.25 18.63 6.76
CA TYR A 358 -24.47 18.78 7.54
C TYR A 358 -24.86 20.25 7.71
N ASN A 359 -26.15 20.48 7.86
CA ASN A 359 -26.75 21.72 8.34
C ASN A 359 -27.65 21.42 9.53
N TYR A 360 -27.35 22.02 10.68
CA TYR A 360 -28.00 21.72 11.96
C TYR A 360 -28.48 22.99 12.66
N ASN A 361 -29.73 22.99 13.11
CA ASN A 361 -30.36 24.12 13.79
C ASN A 361 -30.09 24.20 15.32
N GLY A 362 -29.37 23.23 15.90
CA GLY A 362 -29.10 23.20 17.34
C GLY A 362 -30.16 22.53 18.21
N ASN A 363 -31.18 21.89 17.63
CA ASN A 363 -32.26 21.24 18.37
C ASN A 363 -32.22 19.71 18.27
N SER A 364 -31.65 19.05 19.28
CA SER A 364 -31.43 17.60 19.28
C SER A 364 -32.73 16.78 19.36
N SER A 365 -33.82 17.38 19.85
CA SER A 365 -35.14 16.73 19.88
C SER A 365 -35.70 16.42 18.49
N MET A 366 -35.16 17.08 17.45
CA MET A 366 -35.55 16.85 16.06
C MET A 366 -34.61 15.88 15.32
N GLY A 367 -33.64 15.28 16.02
CA GLY A 367 -32.61 14.45 15.41
C GLY A 367 -31.30 15.22 15.16
N VAL A 368 -30.24 14.48 14.86
CA VAL A 368 -28.90 15.03 14.58
C VAL A 368 -28.51 14.63 13.16
N PRO A 369 -28.34 15.59 12.23
CA PRO A 369 -27.95 15.28 10.88
C PRO A 369 -26.51 14.81 10.84
N ARG A 370 -26.23 13.91 9.90
CA ARG A 370 -24.87 13.47 9.61
C ARG A 370 -24.72 13.13 8.14
N GLY A 371 -23.51 13.26 7.63
CA GLY A 371 -23.10 12.70 6.34
C GLY A 371 -21.85 11.85 6.54
N ARG A 372 -21.74 10.75 5.80
CA ARG A 372 -20.52 9.93 5.75
C ARG A 372 -20.25 9.49 4.31
N ALA A 373 -19.03 9.70 3.84
CA ALA A 373 -18.54 9.17 2.58
C ALA A 373 -17.28 8.32 2.86
N GLN A 374 -17.28 7.09 2.37
CA GLN A 374 -16.19 6.14 2.53
C GLN A 374 -15.77 5.60 1.18
N GLY A 375 -14.47 5.65 0.88
CA GLY A 375 -13.87 5.14 -0.35
C GLY A 375 -12.89 4.00 -0.07
N GLY A 376 -12.87 3.02 -0.97
CA GLY A 376 -11.94 1.89 -0.92
C GLY A 376 -11.56 1.39 -2.31
N TYR A 377 -10.47 0.62 -2.38
CA TYR A 377 -9.98 0.07 -3.63
C TYR A 377 -9.15 -1.19 -3.44
N ALA A 378 -9.05 -1.98 -4.51
CA ALA A 378 -8.03 -2.99 -4.71
C ALA A 378 -7.47 -2.87 -6.12
N MET A 379 -6.15 -2.98 -6.25
CA MET A 379 -5.44 -3.03 -7.53
C MET A 379 -4.45 -4.19 -7.49
N ALA A 380 -4.29 -4.89 -8.59
CA ALA A 380 -3.23 -5.88 -8.74
C ALA A 380 -2.71 -5.89 -10.18
N VAL A 381 -1.44 -6.22 -10.34
CA VAL A 381 -0.81 -6.39 -11.64
C VAL A 381 0.06 -7.63 -11.62
N GLN A 382 -0.08 -8.46 -12.65
CA GLN A 382 0.83 -9.56 -12.94
C GLN A 382 1.61 -9.23 -14.21
N GLY A 383 2.94 -9.19 -14.09
CA GLY A 383 3.88 -9.08 -15.19
C GLY A 383 4.39 -10.46 -15.61
N THR A 384 4.46 -10.71 -16.91
CA THR A 384 5.15 -11.87 -17.49
C THR A 384 6.21 -11.40 -18.48
N ALA A 385 7.45 -11.83 -18.27
CA ALA A 385 8.55 -11.45 -19.14
C ALA A 385 8.53 -12.35 -20.39
N VAL A 386 8.77 -11.74 -21.55
CA VAL A 386 8.91 -12.44 -22.82
C VAL A 386 10.25 -12.06 -23.44
N CYS A 387 11.20 -12.99 -23.39
CA CYS A 387 12.57 -12.80 -23.87
C CYS A 387 12.83 -13.60 -25.17
N PRO A 388 13.06 -12.94 -26.31
CA PRO A 388 13.41 -13.63 -27.56
C PRO A 388 14.74 -14.39 -27.40
N GLY A 389 14.73 -15.70 -27.60
CA GLY A 389 15.91 -16.57 -27.45
C GLY A 389 15.83 -17.63 -26.35
N GLY A 390 14.73 -17.67 -25.57
CA GLY A 390 14.54 -18.71 -24.55
C GLY A 390 15.41 -18.47 -23.32
N GLY A 391 15.13 -17.39 -22.59
CA GLY A 391 15.69 -17.11 -21.26
C GLY A 391 14.71 -17.44 -20.14
N LEU A 392 15.11 -17.14 -18.89
CA LEU A 392 14.18 -17.13 -17.76
C LEU A 392 13.04 -16.15 -18.08
N ASN A 393 11.79 -16.62 -17.98
CA ASN A 393 10.59 -15.79 -18.10
C ASN A 393 10.03 -15.56 -16.69
N PRO A 394 10.65 -14.70 -15.87
CA PRO A 394 10.14 -14.45 -14.53
C PRO A 394 8.73 -13.84 -14.61
N SER A 395 7.86 -14.27 -13.70
CA SER A 395 6.62 -13.57 -13.38
C SER A 395 6.84 -12.61 -12.21
N GLY A 396 6.15 -11.49 -12.22
CA GLY A 396 6.13 -10.53 -11.11
C GLY A 396 4.69 -10.23 -10.74
N ARG A 397 4.42 -10.05 -9.45
CA ARG A 397 3.08 -9.73 -8.94
C ARG A 397 3.21 -8.56 -7.99
N ALA A 398 2.41 -7.52 -8.18
CA ALA A 398 2.29 -6.43 -7.23
C ALA A 398 0.81 -6.12 -7.01
N TRP A 399 0.44 -5.69 -5.81
CA TRP A 399 -0.95 -5.38 -5.50
C TRP A 399 -1.05 -4.35 -4.39
N ASP A 400 -2.08 -3.53 -4.45
CA ASP A 400 -2.37 -2.55 -3.41
C ASP A 400 -3.85 -2.60 -3.03
N VAL A 401 -4.14 -2.52 -1.75
CA VAL A 401 -5.50 -2.50 -1.22
C VAL A 401 -5.57 -1.53 -0.07
N ALA A 402 -6.63 -0.74 -0.03
CA ALA A 402 -6.98 0.01 1.15
C ALA A 402 -8.48 0.29 1.15
N THR A 403 -9.06 0.30 2.36
CA THR A 403 -10.47 0.62 2.56
C THR A 403 -10.67 1.16 3.97
N THR A 404 -11.72 1.95 4.14
CA THR A 404 -12.22 2.40 5.45
C THR A 404 -13.55 1.75 5.83
N MET A 405 -14.03 0.82 4.99
CA MET A 405 -15.24 0.02 5.21
C MET A 405 -14.88 -1.39 5.72
N ASP A 406 -15.80 -2.07 6.40
CA ASP A 406 -15.63 -3.49 6.80
C ASP A 406 -15.75 -4.45 5.59
N ASN A 407 -14.87 -4.30 4.59
CA ASN A 407 -14.83 -5.11 3.38
C ASN A 407 -13.40 -5.46 2.90
N GLU A 408 -12.39 -5.29 3.76
CA GLU A 408 -10.98 -5.61 3.48
C GLU A 408 -10.81 -7.05 2.98
N THR A 409 -11.43 -8.03 3.65
CA THR A 409 -11.40 -9.45 3.23
C THR A 409 -11.92 -9.63 1.82
N PHE A 410 -13.04 -9.00 1.48
CA PHE A 410 -13.64 -9.09 0.15
C PHE A 410 -12.74 -8.48 -0.94
N LEU A 411 -12.04 -7.39 -0.62
CA LEU A 411 -11.08 -6.77 -1.53
C LEU A 411 -9.86 -7.67 -1.77
N ARG A 412 -9.32 -8.28 -0.71
CA ARG A 412 -8.20 -9.23 -0.76
C ARG A 412 -8.55 -10.51 -1.50
N ASP A 413 -9.72 -11.08 -1.25
CA ASP A 413 -10.20 -12.27 -1.96
C ASP A 413 -10.30 -12.02 -3.47
N GLY A 414 -10.62 -10.78 -3.87
CA GLY A 414 -10.57 -10.36 -5.27
C GLY A 414 -9.18 -10.41 -5.87
N ILE A 415 -8.16 -9.97 -5.13
CA ILE A 415 -6.75 -10.03 -5.54
C ILE A 415 -6.26 -11.48 -5.63
N ASN A 416 -6.57 -12.29 -4.62
CA ASN A 416 -6.18 -13.71 -4.60
C ASN A 416 -6.82 -14.46 -5.77
N SER A 417 -8.13 -14.31 -5.95
CA SER A 417 -8.86 -14.92 -7.07
C SER A 417 -8.31 -14.48 -8.43
N PHE A 418 -7.89 -13.21 -8.56
CA PHE A 418 -7.24 -12.72 -9.76
C PHE A 418 -5.94 -13.48 -10.04
N PHE A 419 -5.04 -13.58 -9.07
CA PHE A 419 -3.77 -14.30 -9.25
C PHE A 419 -3.91 -15.81 -9.43
N ASP A 420 -4.93 -16.43 -8.83
CA ASP A 420 -5.22 -17.86 -8.97
C ASP A 420 -5.83 -18.21 -10.34
N SER A 421 -6.40 -17.21 -11.04
CA SER A 421 -7.02 -17.40 -12.35
C SER A 421 -6.06 -17.31 -13.55
N LEU A 422 -4.79 -16.95 -13.30
CA LEU A 422 -3.74 -16.74 -14.29
C LEU A 422 -2.73 -17.89 -14.31
#